data_AF-A0A973EBH9-F1
#
_entry.id   AF-A0A973EBH9-F1
#
_cell.length_a   1.000
_cell.length_b   1.000
_cell.length_c   1.000
_cell.angle_alpha   90.00
_cell.angle_beta   90.00
_cell.angle_gamma   90.00
#
_symmetry.space_group_name_H-M   'P 1'
#
loop_
_entity.id
_entity.type
_entity.pdbx_description
1 polymer ?
#
loop_
_entity_poly.entity_id
_entity_poly.type
_entity_poly.pdbx_seq_one_letter_code
_entity_poly.pdbx_strand_id
1 'polypeptide(L)' 'GAFVNFMPGTDGLVHISQIVPERVNDVKEYLSEGQEVTVKVLDIDNRNRVKLSIKEITPEEKAAFEATLVTEA' A
#
# COMPACT_ATOMS: atom_id res chain seq x y z
N GLY A 1 3.37 -6.59 -9.29
CA GLY A 1 2.52 -6.24 -8.14
C GLY A 1 3.40 -6.14 -6.91
N ALA A 2 2.84 -5.84 -5.75
CA ALA A 2 3.58 -5.76 -4.49
C ALA A 2 2.85 -6.53 -3.39
N PHE A 3 3.63 -7.16 -2.52
CA PHE A 3 3.13 -7.80 -1.31
C PHE A 3 3.34 -6.86 -0.14
N VAL A 4 2.29 -6.65 0.64
CA VAL A 4 2.30 -5.81 1.84
C VAL A 4 1.92 -6.71 3.00
N ASN A 5 2.80 -6.78 3.99
CA ASN A 5 2.58 -7.49 5.24
C ASN A 5 2.36 -6.44 6.32
N PHE A 6 1.14 -6.38 6.86
CA PHE A 6 0.76 -5.41 7.90
C PHE A 6 0.29 -6.10 9.19
N MET A 7 0.03 -7.41 9.16
CA MET A 7 -0.37 -8.18 10.33
C MET A 7 0.09 -9.63 10.20
N PRO A 8 0.54 -10.30 11.29
CA PRO A 8 0.93 -11.70 11.25
C PRO A 8 -0.23 -12.59 10.77
N GLY A 9 0.01 -13.34 9.70
CA GLY A 9 -0.95 -14.28 9.12
C GLY A 9 -1.90 -13.69 8.09
N THR A 10 -1.76 -12.40 7.75
CA THR A 10 -2.56 -11.72 6.71
C THR A 10 -1.66 -11.11 5.65
N ASP A 11 -1.81 -11.57 4.41
CA ASP A 11 -1.05 -11.10 3.27
C ASP A 11 -1.90 -10.18 2.40
N GLY A 12 -1.44 -8.94 2.26
CA GLY A 12 -2.00 -7.97 1.35
C GLY A 12 -1.35 -8.07 -0.02
N LEU A 13 -2.13 -8.26 -1.08
CA LEU A 13 -1.61 -8.24 -2.46
C LEU A 13 -2.12 -7.00 -3.17
N VAL A 14 -1.18 -6.14 -3.59
CA VAL A 14 -1.45 -5.01 -4.46
C VAL A 14 -1.11 -5.39 -5.90
N HIS A 15 -2.11 -5.31 -6.78
CA HIS A 15 -1.88 -5.49 -8.21
C HIS A 15 -1.11 -4.30 -8.77
N ILE A 16 -0.23 -4.48 -9.78
CA ILE A 16 0.56 -3.37 -10.35
C ILE A 16 -0.32 -2.21 -10.86
N SER A 17 -1.48 -2.54 -11.43
CA SER A 17 -2.49 -1.58 -11.88
C SER A 17 -3.21 -0.82 -10.75
N GLN A 18 -3.05 -1.27 -9.51
CA GLN A 18 -3.56 -0.61 -8.29
C GLN A 18 -2.47 0.19 -7.59
N ILE A 19 -1.22 0.13 -8.07
CA ILE A 19 -0.09 0.94 -7.57
C ILE A 19 -0.13 2.31 -8.24
N VAL A 20 -0.17 2.31 -9.57
CA VAL A 20 -0.13 3.53 -10.39
C VAL A 20 -1.06 3.33 -11.59
N PRO A 21 -1.84 4.35 -12.01
CA PRO A 21 -2.70 4.26 -13.20
C PRO A 21 -1.92 4.24 -14.53
N GLU A 22 -0.65 4.62 -14.50
CA GLU A 22 0.28 4.66 -15.63
C GLU A 22 0.98 3.30 -15.85
N ARG A 23 1.53 3.12 -17.06
CA ARG A 23 2.22 1.86 -17.42
C ARG A 23 3.58 1.81 -16.71
N VAL A 24 3.61 1.15 -15.56
CA VAL A 24 4.83 0.87 -14.80
C VAL A 24 5.57 -0.31 -15.43
N ASN A 25 6.84 -0.10 -15.81
CA ASN A 25 7.73 -1.19 -16.25
C ASN A 25 8.37 -1.90 -15.06
N ASP A 26 8.77 -1.14 -14.03
CA ASP A 26 9.41 -1.67 -12.83
C ASP A 26 8.72 -1.15 -11.56
N VAL A 27 8.15 -2.08 -10.78
CA VAL A 27 7.51 -1.77 -9.49
C VAL A 27 8.53 -1.24 -8.47
N LYS A 28 9.81 -1.63 -8.64
CA LYS A 28 10.91 -1.25 -7.74
C LYS A 28 11.21 0.24 -7.70
N GLU A 29 10.85 0.99 -8.73
CA GLU A 29 11.01 2.46 -8.73
C GLU A 29 9.96 3.15 -7.83
N TYR A 30 8.80 2.52 -7.64
CA TYR A 30 7.69 3.07 -6.87
C TYR A 30 7.59 2.49 -5.47
N LEU A 31 8.03 1.24 -5.28
CA LEU A 31 7.97 0.51 -4.02
C LEU A 31 9.29 -0.20 -3.77
N SER A 32 9.93 0.13 -2.65
CA SER A 32 11.11 -0.59 -2.17
C SER A 32 10.72 -1.67 -1.15
N GLU A 33 11.44 -2.79 -1.16
CA GLU A 33 11.27 -3.84 -0.15
C GLU A 33 11.63 -3.28 1.24
N GLY A 34 10.72 -3.42 2.20
CA GLY A 34 10.88 -2.85 3.55
C GLY A 34 10.50 -1.36 3.68
N GLN A 35 10.03 -0.73 2.60
CA GLN A 35 9.46 0.61 2.68
C GLN A 35 8.08 0.58 3.33
N GLU A 36 7.87 1.46 4.30
CA GLU A 36 6.53 1.69 4.86
C GLU A 36 5.71 2.47 3.84
N VAL A 37 4.58 1.88 3.45
CA VAL A 37 3.67 2.48 2.49
C VAL A 37 2.27 2.46 3.04
N THR A 38 1.65 3.63 3.05
CA THR A 38 0.25 3.77 3.40
C THR A 38 -0.59 3.26 2.25
N VAL A 39 -1.52 2.36 2.55
CA VAL A 39 -2.37 1.69 1.57
C VAL A 39 -3.79 1.62 2.12
N LYS A 40 -4.79 1.71 1.25
CA LYS A 40 -6.19 1.59 1.66
C LYS A 40 -6.65 0.14 1.55
N VAL A 41 -7.23 -0.38 2.63
CA VAL A 41 -7.88 -1.69 2.64
C VAL A 41 -9.25 -1.57 2.00
N LEU A 42 -9.46 -2.31 0.91
CA LEU A 42 -10.75 -2.34 0.23
C LEU A 42 -11.61 -3.50 0.69
N ASP A 43 -10.98 -4.65 0.90
CA ASP A 43 -11.70 -5.89 1.15
C ASP A 43 -10.78 -6.90 1.84
N ILE A 44 -11.34 -7.66 2.78
CA ILE A 44 -10.63 -8.71 3.53
C ILE A 44 -11.38 -10.01 3.30
N ASP A 45 -10.74 -10.96 2.62
CA ASP A 45 -11.33 -12.27 2.35
C ASP A 45 -11.06 -13.25 3.51
N ASN A 46 -11.91 -14.27 3.66
CA ASN A 46 -11.77 -15.34 4.66
C ASN A 46 -10.49 -16.18 4.47
N ARG A 47 -9.78 -16.02 3.34
CA ARG A 47 -8.51 -16.68 3.05
C ARG A 47 -7.28 -15.89 3.55
N ASN A 48 -7.46 -14.94 4.47
CA ASN A 48 -6.41 -14.02 4.95
C ASN A 48 -5.75 -13.20 3.85
N ARG A 49 -6.47 -12.99 2.74
CA ARG A 49 -6.01 -12.17 1.62
C ARG A 49 -6.70 -10.84 1.69
N VAL A 50 -5.90 -9.77 1.70
CA VAL A 50 -6.43 -8.42 1.74
C VAL A 50 -6.19 -7.72 0.43
N LYS A 51 -7.28 -7.20 -0.14
CA LYS A 51 -7.20 -6.33 -1.30
C LYS A 51 -6.82 -4.95 -0.82
N LEU A 52 -5.64 -4.55 -1.24
CA LEU A 52 -5.07 -3.25 -0.96
C LEU A 52 -5.04 -2.45 -2.26
N SER A 53 -5.31 -1.15 -2.15
CA SER A 53 -5.17 -0.22 -3.26
C SER A 53 -4.33 0.98 -2.84
N ILE A 54 -3.32 1.27 -3.65
CA ILE A 54 -2.44 2.44 -3.50
C ILE A 54 -2.98 3.59 -4.35
N LYS A 55 -3.69 3.29 -5.44
CA LYS A 55 -4.41 4.28 -6.25
C LYS A 55 -5.46 5.05 -5.44
N GLU A 56 -6.15 4.37 -4.53
CA GLU A 56 -7.22 5.01 -3.75
C GLU A 56 -6.72 5.90 -2.62
N ILE A 57 -5.43 5.80 -2.29
CA ILE A 57 -4.80 6.75 -1.36
C ILE A 57 -4.12 7.83 -2.18
N THR A 58 -4.59 9.05 -2.04
CA THR A 58 -3.95 10.19 -2.70
C THR A 58 -2.59 10.48 -2.06
N PRO A 59 -1.61 11.02 -2.80
CA PRO A 59 -0.35 11.46 -2.21
C PRO A 59 -0.55 12.51 -1.10
N GLU A 60 -1.63 13.28 -1.17
CA GLU A 60 -2.06 14.20 -0.12
C GLU A 60 -2.53 13.47 1.15
N GLU A 61 -3.35 12.42 1.02
CA GLU A 61 -3.74 11.56 2.15
C GLU A 61 -2.55 10.82 2.76
N LYS A 62 -1.60 10.37 1.93
CA LYS A 62 -0.35 9.75 2.39
C LYS A 62 0.49 10.73 3.20
N ALA A 63 0.68 11.95 2.69
CA ALA A 63 1.41 13.01 3.37
C ALA A 63 0.74 13.44 4.67
N ALA A 64 -0.60 13.49 4.71
CA ALA A 64 -1.34 13.80 5.93
C ALA A 64 -1.18 12.71 7.02
N PHE A 65 -1.16 11.43 6.62
CA PHE A 65 -0.92 10.32 7.53
C PHE A 65 0.51 10.31 8.07
N GLU A 66 1.50 10.51 7.19
CA GLU A 66 2.91 10.61 7.58
C GLU A 66 3.14 11.81 8.51
N ALA A 67 2.55 12.98 8.21
CA ALA A 67 2.69 14.16 9.07
C ALA A 67 2.09 13.96 10.47
N THR A 68 0.98 13.23 10.58
CA THR A 68 0.31 12.99 11.88
C THR A 68 1.18 12.14 12.81
N LEU A 69 1.88 11.13 12.27
CA LEU A 69 2.78 10.25 13.05
C LEU A 69 4.04 10.98 13.56
N VAL A 70 4.45 12.08 12.92
CA VAL A 70 5.66 12.83 13.30
C VAL A 70 5.36 13.87 14.39
N THR A 71 4.11 14.31 14.54
CA THR A 71 3.70 15.27 15.58
C THR A 71 3.61 14.68 17.00
N GLU A 72 3.72 13.36 17.17
CA GLU A 72 3.74 12.70 18.48
C GLU A 72 5.15 12.38 19.02
N ALA A 73 6.22 12.88 18.38
CA ALA A 73 7.61 12.71 18.83
C ALA A 73 8.19 13.96 19.52
#